data_AF-A0A419HQT5-F1
#
_entry.id   AF-A0A419HQT5-F1
#
_cell.length_a   1.000
_cell.length_b   1.000
_cell.length_c   1.000
_cell.angle_alpha   90.00
_cell.angle_beta   90.00
_cell.angle_gamma   90.00
#
_symmetry.space_group_name_H-M   'P 1'
#
loop_
_entity.id
_entity.type
_entity.pdbx_description
1 polymer ?
#
loop_
_entity_poly.entity_id
_entity_poly.type
_entity_poly.pdbx_seq_one_letter_code
_entity_poly.pdbx_strand_id
1 'polypeptide(L)'
;MVSLPALRGYVLEEQISALLGANGYRLLTASDDEQCLRWTSSGLMLTGRGTDHQADALGELDLPTPFGLPVRLFVEAKYRESPVGLPAVRNAVGVLQDVNQRWSTGFGARGVPLRHFQYQYALFSTSGFTRDAQQFALAHQVSLIDLSGDAFASLRRVADDAARRLLFPSPQNKVPLLALREALRRELGSMPVPDIPSAFLESGDTEHLDRVARMVAANTSGELLFGFPRGALVLVMTPEDPEAVVRRLDRGEAELVVTMHHRAGQTANYWRLDAGDGFRLSFGLPPLIEEWLMSHEELTRKRTLQVKQHLLSSIAIYHRGRLVRLRYVSSRG
;
A
#
# COMPACT_ATOMS: atom_id res chain seq x y z
N MET A 1 -2.54 -8.74 -27.15
CA MET A 1 -1.21 -9.10 -26.63
C MET A 1 -0.94 -8.27 -25.40
N VAL A 2 -0.56 -8.90 -24.30
CA VAL A 2 -0.14 -8.19 -23.09
C VAL A 2 1.39 -8.05 -23.12
N SER A 3 1.91 -6.86 -22.83
CA SER A 3 3.36 -6.61 -22.80
C SER A 3 3.97 -7.01 -21.46
N LEU A 4 5.28 -7.28 -21.43
CA LEU A 4 6.01 -7.55 -20.18
C LEU A 4 5.84 -6.42 -19.14
N PRO A 5 5.97 -5.11 -19.50
CA PRO A 5 5.71 -4.03 -18.55
C PRO A 5 4.29 -4.04 -17.99
N ALA A 6 3.28 -4.36 -18.81
CA ALA A 6 1.89 -4.43 -18.33
C ALA A 6 1.70 -5.57 -17.33
N LEU A 7 2.26 -6.76 -17.58
CA LEU A 7 2.20 -7.88 -16.65
C LEU A 7 2.90 -7.60 -15.32
N ARG A 8 4.06 -6.93 -15.35
CA ARG A 8 4.74 -6.47 -14.13
C ARG A 8 3.84 -5.54 -13.31
N GLY A 9 3.14 -4.64 -13.98
CA GLY A 9 2.13 -3.77 -13.37
C GLY A 9 1.03 -4.56 -12.68
N TYR A 10 0.35 -5.45 -13.41
CA TYR A 10 -0.73 -6.26 -12.85
C TYR A 10 -0.31 -7.12 -11.66
N VAL A 11 0.86 -7.76 -11.71
CA VAL A 11 1.36 -8.54 -10.57
C VAL A 11 1.61 -7.63 -9.37
N LEU A 12 2.24 -6.47 -9.58
CA LEU A 12 2.50 -5.49 -8.51
C LEU A 12 1.19 -4.97 -7.87
N GLU A 13 0.16 -4.67 -8.67
CA GLU A 13 -1.16 -4.24 -8.17
C GLU A 13 -1.75 -5.27 -7.20
N GLU A 14 -1.70 -6.56 -7.56
CA GLU A 14 -2.24 -7.63 -6.70
C GLU A 14 -1.39 -7.86 -5.45
N GLN A 15 -0.06 -7.75 -5.55
CA GLN A 15 0.83 -7.79 -4.39
C GLN A 15 0.55 -6.64 -3.41
N ILE A 16 0.37 -5.41 -3.91
CA ILE A 16 0.03 -4.24 -3.08
C ILE A 16 -1.33 -4.42 -2.42
N SER A 17 -2.32 -4.94 -3.15
CA SER A 17 -3.64 -5.26 -2.59
C SER A 17 -3.53 -6.22 -1.41
N ALA A 18 -2.74 -7.29 -1.55
CA ALA A 18 -2.49 -8.24 -0.48
C ALA A 18 -1.78 -7.61 0.73
N LEU A 19 -0.79 -6.75 0.47
CA LEU A 19 -0.10 -6.00 1.54
C LEU A 19 -1.06 -5.08 2.30
N LEU A 20 -1.99 -4.40 1.63
CA LEU A 20 -3.02 -3.58 2.30
C LEU A 20 -3.89 -4.43 3.23
N GLY A 21 -4.35 -5.58 2.73
CA GLY A 21 -5.09 -6.58 3.51
C GLY A 21 -4.37 -7.00 4.78
N ALA A 22 -3.09 -7.34 4.65
CA ALA A 22 -2.24 -7.72 5.77
C ALA A 22 -1.99 -6.57 6.77
N ASN A 23 -2.15 -5.32 6.34
CA ASN A 23 -1.86 -4.11 7.11
C ASN A 23 -3.12 -3.34 7.55
N GLY A 24 -4.23 -4.05 7.75
CA GLY A 24 -5.42 -3.54 8.45
C GLY A 24 -6.48 -2.90 7.55
N TYR A 25 -6.33 -2.99 6.23
CA TYR A 25 -7.38 -2.57 5.29
C TYR A 25 -8.24 -3.76 4.88
N ARG A 26 -9.55 -3.58 4.92
CA ARG A 26 -10.49 -4.50 4.28
C ARG A 26 -10.61 -4.10 2.81
N LEU A 27 -10.23 -4.99 1.90
CA LEU A 27 -10.34 -4.74 0.46
C LEU A 27 -11.81 -4.70 0.04
N LEU A 28 -12.16 -3.73 -0.81
CA LEU A 28 -13.53 -3.46 -1.24
C LEU A 28 -13.87 -4.13 -2.58
N THR A 29 -15.17 -4.38 -2.77
CA THR A 29 -15.82 -4.91 -3.98
C THR A 29 -17.03 -4.07 -4.38
N ALA A 30 -17.64 -4.42 -5.51
CA ALA A 30 -18.90 -3.82 -5.94
C ALA A 30 -20.02 -4.00 -4.89
N SER A 31 -20.15 -5.18 -4.27
CA SER A 31 -21.19 -5.44 -3.25
C SER A 31 -21.02 -4.61 -1.96
N ASP A 32 -19.82 -4.11 -1.66
CA ASP A 32 -19.59 -3.28 -0.48
C ASP A 32 -20.26 -1.90 -0.58
N ASP A 33 -20.49 -1.41 -1.80
CA ASP A 33 -21.11 -0.12 -2.07
C ASP A 33 -21.65 -0.07 -3.51
N GLU A 34 -22.75 -0.79 -3.77
CA GLU A 34 -23.36 -0.95 -5.10
C GLU A 34 -23.73 0.38 -5.78
N GLN A 35 -23.78 1.48 -5.03
CA GLN A 35 -24.11 2.81 -5.55
C GLN A 35 -22.90 3.55 -6.10
N CYS A 36 -21.71 3.21 -5.61
CA CYS A 36 -20.48 3.91 -5.97
C CYS A 36 -19.44 3.00 -6.60
N LEU A 37 -19.54 1.69 -6.36
CA LEU A 37 -18.60 0.69 -6.80
C LEU A 37 -19.25 -0.23 -7.81
N ARG A 38 -18.57 -0.44 -8.94
CA ARG A 38 -19.03 -1.34 -10.00
C ARG A 38 -17.86 -2.05 -10.65
N TRP A 39 -18.05 -3.33 -10.96
CA TRP A 39 -17.12 -4.07 -11.79
C TRP A 39 -17.30 -3.71 -13.26
N THR A 40 -16.18 -3.51 -13.96
CA THR A 40 -16.11 -3.45 -15.42
C THR A 40 -15.11 -4.50 -15.90
N SER A 41 -14.99 -4.65 -17.22
CA SER A 41 -13.95 -5.49 -17.82
C SER A 41 -12.53 -5.00 -17.53
N SER A 42 -12.35 -3.73 -17.12
CA SER A 42 -11.04 -3.15 -16.81
C SER A 42 -10.69 -3.21 -15.33
N GLY A 43 -11.67 -3.36 -14.43
CA GLY A 43 -11.42 -3.43 -12.99
C GLY A 43 -12.60 -2.95 -12.13
N LEU A 44 -12.33 -2.69 -10.86
CA LEU A 44 -13.28 -2.05 -9.96
C LEU A 44 -13.26 -0.54 -10.21
N MET A 45 -14.43 0.03 -10.50
CA MET A 45 -14.61 1.46 -10.72
C MET A 45 -15.28 2.11 -9.52
N LEU A 46 -14.81 3.31 -9.16
CA LEU A 46 -15.42 4.20 -8.19
C LEU A 46 -16.02 5.41 -8.91
N THR A 47 -17.33 5.59 -8.77
CA THR A 47 -18.04 6.74 -9.32
C THR A 47 -17.81 7.99 -8.46
N GLY A 48 -17.13 8.98 -9.02
CA GLY A 48 -16.98 10.33 -8.47
C GLY A 48 -18.17 11.23 -8.77
N ARG A 49 -18.06 12.52 -8.47
CA ARG A 49 -19.10 13.51 -8.79
C ARG A 49 -19.19 13.81 -10.29
N GLY A 50 -18.07 13.83 -10.99
CA GLY A 50 -17.96 14.19 -12.41
C GLY A 50 -17.71 13.00 -13.32
N THR A 51 -16.93 12.01 -12.89
CA THR A 51 -16.60 10.83 -13.71
C THR A 51 -16.33 9.59 -12.85
N ASP A 52 -16.29 8.43 -13.49
CA ASP A 52 -15.80 7.22 -12.86
C ASP A 52 -14.27 7.15 -12.89
N HIS A 53 -13.71 6.56 -11.84
CA HIS A 53 -12.28 6.39 -11.64
C HIS A 53 -11.96 4.92 -11.43
N GLN A 54 -10.98 4.41 -12.16
CA GLN A 54 -10.46 3.05 -11.94
C GLN A 54 -9.43 3.08 -10.82
N ALA A 55 -9.59 2.22 -9.83
CA ALA A 55 -8.58 2.00 -8.80
C ALA A 55 -7.85 0.68 -9.06
N ASP A 56 -6.56 0.63 -8.72
CA ASP A 56 -5.81 -0.63 -8.73
C ASP A 56 -6.18 -1.46 -7.49
N ALA A 57 -6.40 -0.77 -6.36
CA ALA A 57 -7.03 -1.33 -5.17
C ALA A 57 -7.85 -0.27 -4.43
N LEU A 58 -8.91 -0.71 -3.75
CA LEU A 58 -9.66 0.08 -2.78
C LEU A 58 -9.67 -0.65 -1.45
N GLY A 59 -9.26 0.03 -0.38
CA GLY A 59 -9.30 -0.48 0.98
C GLY A 59 -10.17 0.38 1.87
N GLU A 60 -10.87 -0.21 2.82
CA GLU A 60 -11.52 0.50 3.91
C GLU A 60 -10.74 0.21 5.19
N LEU A 61 -10.40 1.27 5.93
CA LEU A 61 -9.80 1.12 7.24
C LEU A 61 -10.89 0.66 8.22
N ASP A 62 -10.75 -0.55 8.75
CA ASP A 62 -11.72 -1.12 9.70
C ASP A 62 -11.50 -0.57 11.12
N LEU A 63 -11.56 0.77 11.23
CA LEU A 63 -11.44 1.49 12.48
C LEU A 63 -12.46 2.64 12.49
N PRO A 64 -13.31 2.74 13.53
CA PRO A 64 -14.19 3.88 13.67
C PRO A 64 -13.37 5.15 13.86
N THR A 65 -13.71 6.20 13.11
CA THR A 65 -13.15 7.55 13.22
C THR A 65 -14.14 8.44 13.99
N PRO A 66 -13.92 8.70 15.29
CA PRO A 66 -14.82 9.53 16.07
C PRO A 66 -14.97 10.92 15.42
N PHE A 67 -16.21 11.41 15.35
CA PHE A 67 -16.55 12.71 14.75
C PHE A 67 -16.14 12.87 13.28
N GLY A 68 -15.87 11.78 12.56
CA GLY A 68 -15.45 11.78 11.16
C GLY A 68 -16.19 10.76 10.31
N LEU A 69 -15.87 10.74 9.02
CA LEU A 69 -16.33 9.71 8.10
C LEU A 69 -15.40 8.48 8.18
N PRO A 70 -15.92 7.26 7.98
CA PRO A 70 -15.08 6.09 7.74
C PRO A 70 -14.10 6.36 6.60
N VAL A 71 -12.87 5.86 6.73
CA VAL A 71 -11.78 6.15 5.79
C VAL A 71 -11.65 5.04 4.78
N ARG A 72 -11.63 5.41 3.50
CA ARG A 72 -11.25 4.54 2.40
C ARG A 72 -9.95 5.01 1.77
N LEU A 73 -9.13 4.09 1.30
CA LEU A 73 -7.88 4.35 0.62
C LEU A 73 -8.04 3.98 -0.85
N PHE A 74 -7.80 4.97 -1.72
CA PHE A 74 -7.67 4.81 -3.15
C PHE A 74 -6.20 4.55 -3.49
N VAL A 75 -5.93 3.43 -4.15
CA VAL A 75 -4.56 3.02 -4.45
C VAL A 75 -4.33 2.93 -5.95
N GLU A 76 -3.20 3.50 -6.36
CA GLU A 76 -2.68 3.39 -7.70
C GLU A 76 -1.18 3.03 -7.65
N ALA A 77 -0.78 2.06 -8.47
CA ALA A 77 0.56 1.53 -8.54
C ALA A 77 1.17 1.79 -9.92
N LYS A 78 2.44 2.20 -9.93
CA LYS A 78 3.19 2.49 -11.15
C LYS A 78 4.45 1.65 -11.21
N TYR A 79 4.42 0.63 -12.05
CA TYR A 79 5.62 -0.10 -12.47
C TYR A 79 6.24 0.59 -13.68
N ARG A 80 7.25 1.45 -13.44
CA ARG A 80 7.97 2.20 -14.49
C ARG A 80 9.46 2.17 -14.22
N GLU A 81 10.24 2.47 -15.27
CA GLU A 81 11.70 2.62 -15.18
C GLU A 81 12.08 4.05 -14.76
N SER A 82 11.29 5.05 -15.17
CA SER A 82 11.51 6.46 -14.82
C SER A 82 10.64 6.89 -13.63
N PRO A 83 11.12 7.82 -12.78
CA PRO A 83 10.35 8.34 -11.65
C PRO A 83 8.99 8.90 -12.06
N VAL A 84 8.00 8.69 -11.21
CA VAL A 84 6.65 9.23 -11.41
C VAL A 84 6.66 10.75 -11.21
N GLY A 85 6.18 11.47 -12.22
CA GLY A 85 6.17 12.92 -12.25
C GLY A 85 4.89 13.56 -11.69
N LEU A 86 4.95 14.89 -11.59
CA LEU A 86 3.87 15.76 -11.11
C LEU A 86 2.48 15.50 -11.74
N PRO A 87 2.34 15.16 -13.05
CA PRO A 87 1.02 14.89 -13.63
C PRO A 87 0.24 13.76 -12.93
N ALA A 88 0.93 12.72 -12.46
CA ALA A 88 0.28 11.61 -11.76
C ALA A 88 -0.29 12.05 -10.41
N VAL A 89 0.47 12.85 -9.65
CA VAL A 89 0.00 13.37 -8.36
C VAL A 89 -1.13 14.39 -8.54
N ARG A 90 -1.08 15.23 -9.58
CA ARG A 90 -2.21 16.11 -9.93
C ARG A 90 -3.47 15.34 -10.28
N ASN A 91 -3.32 14.24 -11.02
CA ASN A 91 -4.44 13.33 -11.30
C ASN A 91 -5.01 12.78 -9.98
N ALA A 92 -4.18 12.25 -9.10
CA ALA A 92 -4.60 11.73 -7.79
C ALA A 92 -5.39 12.78 -6.96
N VAL A 93 -4.93 14.03 -6.94
CA VAL A 93 -5.67 15.12 -6.27
C VAL A 93 -7.01 15.40 -6.94
N GLY A 94 -7.07 15.38 -8.28
CA GLY A 94 -8.32 15.52 -9.03
C GLY A 94 -9.32 14.40 -8.70
N VAL A 95 -8.85 13.15 -8.66
CA VAL A 95 -9.66 11.99 -8.24
C VAL A 95 -10.18 12.20 -6.81
N LEU A 96 -9.30 12.54 -5.86
CA LEU A 96 -9.69 12.79 -4.47
C LEU A 96 -10.76 13.87 -4.32
N GLN A 97 -10.62 14.97 -5.04
CA GLN A 97 -11.61 16.04 -5.03
C GLN A 97 -12.94 15.55 -5.60
N ASP A 98 -12.90 14.82 -6.71
CA ASP A 98 -14.11 14.35 -7.37
C ASP A 98 -14.89 13.33 -6.53
N VAL A 99 -14.20 12.36 -5.91
CA VAL A 99 -14.85 11.31 -5.11
C VAL A 99 -15.29 11.81 -3.74
N ASN A 100 -14.54 12.71 -3.10
CA ASN A 100 -14.91 13.26 -1.78
C ASN A 100 -15.97 14.36 -1.86
N GLN A 101 -16.17 14.98 -3.03
CA GLN A 101 -17.24 15.96 -3.26
C GLN A 101 -18.52 15.30 -3.79
N ARG A 102 -18.58 13.98 -3.88
CA ARG A 102 -19.82 13.29 -4.21
C ARG A 102 -20.79 13.36 -3.02
N TRP A 103 -21.63 14.39 -3.05
CA TRP A 103 -22.76 14.51 -2.14
C TRP A 103 -23.95 13.76 -2.71
N SER A 104 -24.31 12.65 -2.09
CA SER A 104 -25.57 11.99 -2.35
C SER A 104 -26.54 12.37 -1.22
N THR A 105 -27.62 13.07 -1.59
CA THR A 105 -28.68 13.51 -0.66
C THR A 105 -29.84 12.51 -0.56
N GLY A 106 -29.73 11.37 -1.24
CA GLY A 106 -30.75 10.33 -1.24
C GLY A 106 -30.71 9.48 0.02
N PHE A 107 -31.82 8.81 0.30
CA PHE A 107 -31.79 7.60 1.13
C PHE A 107 -31.49 6.42 0.20
N GLY A 108 -30.69 5.46 0.64
CA GLY A 108 -30.47 4.23 -0.14
C GLY A 108 -31.77 3.46 -0.34
N ALA A 109 -31.77 2.43 -1.20
CA ALA A 109 -32.95 1.62 -1.55
C ALA A 109 -33.72 1.02 -0.34
N ARG A 110 -33.12 1.02 0.87
CA ARG A 110 -33.71 0.53 2.12
C ARG A 110 -34.03 1.62 3.15
N GLY A 111 -34.05 2.91 2.76
CA GLY A 111 -34.32 4.01 3.69
C GLY A 111 -33.18 4.33 4.67
N VAL A 112 -32.00 3.72 4.49
CA VAL A 112 -30.80 4.00 5.29
C VAL A 112 -30.05 5.19 4.67
N PRO A 113 -29.58 6.16 5.47
CA PRO A 113 -28.74 7.24 4.98
C PRO A 113 -27.52 6.70 4.24
N LEU A 114 -27.11 7.39 3.18
CA LEU A 114 -25.97 6.98 2.39
C LEU A 114 -24.70 7.05 3.24
N ARG A 115 -23.91 5.97 3.20
CA ARG A 115 -22.63 5.95 3.90
C ARG A 115 -21.67 6.82 3.10
N HIS A 116 -21.26 7.92 3.69
CA HIS A 116 -20.21 8.76 3.16
C HIS A 116 -18.86 8.28 3.69
N PHE A 117 -17.85 8.36 2.84
CA PHE A 117 -16.49 7.95 3.15
C PHE A 117 -15.55 9.11 2.90
N GLN A 118 -14.52 9.22 3.72
CA GLN A 118 -13.38 10.06 3.43
C GLN A 118 -12.35 9.23 2.66
N TYR A 119 -12.20 9.50 1.37
CA TYR A 119 -11.15 8.90 0.57
C TYR A 119 -9.82 9.61 0.83
N GLN A 120 -8.78 8.80 1.05
CA GLN A 120 -7.37 9.17 0.97
C GLN A 120 -6.74 8.51 -0.25
N TYR A 121 -5.57 8.97 -0.69
CA TYR A 121 -4.90 8.45 -1.89
C TYR A 121 -3.48 8.01 -1.58
N ALA A 122 -3.12 6.83 -2.08
CA ALA A 122 -1.76 6.31 -2.05
C ALA A 122 -1.26 6.00 -3.46
N LEU A 123 -0.11 6.57 -3.81
CA LEU A 123 0.62 6.27 -5.04
C LEU A 123 1.83 5.43 -4.71
N PHE A 124 1.93 4.26 -5.34
CA PHE A 124 3.10 3.38 -5.25
C PHE A 124 3.92 3.49 -6.54
N SER A 125 5.25 3.53 -6.43
CA SER A 125 6.13 3.56 -7.61
C SER A 125 7.39 2.73 -7.45
N THR A 126 7.71 1.90 -8.44
CA THR A 126 8.96 1.11 -8.49
C THR A 126 10.22 1.91 -8.81
N SER A 127 10.05 3.15 -9.26
CA SER A 127 11.12 4.06 -9.70
C SER A 127 11.15 5.36 -8.90
N GLY A 128 10.33 5.46 -7.85
CA GLY A 128 10.21 6.64 -7.01
C GLY A 128 9.49 7.80 -7.69
N PHE A 129 9.69 9.00 -7.16
CA PHE A 129 8.94 10.20 -7.52
C PHE A 129 9.87 11.38 -7.78
N THR A 130 9.52 12.25 -8.73
CA THR A 130 10.27 13.51 -8.93
C THR A 130 10.08 14.45 -7.74
N ARG A 131 11.01 15.37 -7.51
CA ARG A 131 10.95 16.32 -6.39
C ARG A 131 9.66 17.15 -6.37
N ASP A 132 9.26 17.67 -7.52
CA ASP A 132 8.01 18.43 -7.64
C ASP A 132 6.77 17.58 -7.31
N ALA A 133 6.78 16.31 -7.71
CA ALA A 133 5.71 15.37 -7.37
C ALA A 133 5.65 15.14 -5.84
N GLN A 134 6.80 14.97 -5.19
CA GLN A 134 6.88 14.79 -3.74
C GLN A 134 6.37 16.03 -2.98
N GLN A 135 6.78 17.23 -3.40
CA GLN A 135 6.37 18.49 -2.75
C GLN A 135 4.87 18.72 -2.91
N PHE A 136 4.34 18.49 -4.11
CA PHE A 136 2.91 18.62 -4.37
C PHE A 136 2.08 17.59 -3.61
N ALA A 137 2.54 16.33 -3.54
CA ALA A 137 1.87 15.28 -2.79
C ALA A 137 1.79 15.59 -1.29
N LEU A 138 2.90 16.09 -0.70
CA LEU A 138 2.93 16.51 0.69
C LEU A 138 1.93 17.63 0.98
N ALA A 139 1.86 18.64 0.12
CA ALA A 139 0.93 19.76 0.25
C ALA A 139 -0.55 19.32 0.17
N HIS A 140 -0.84 18.26 -0.58
CA HIS A 140 -2.18 17.74 -0.80
C HIS A 140 -2.50 16.44 -0.06
N GLN A 141 -1.62 16.01 0.85
CA GLN A 141 -1.77 14.78 1.66
C GLN A 141 -2.00 13.51 0.82
N VAL A 142 -1.37 13.43 -0.35
CA VAL A 142 -1.28 12.19 -1.14
C VAL A 142 -0.10 11.39 -0.60
N SER A 143 -0.35 10.16 -0.15
CA SER A 143 0.70 9.28 0.35
C SER A 143 1.53 8.75 -0.81
N LEU A 144 2.84 8.99 -0.80
CA LEU A 144 3.76 8.44 -1.79
C LEU A 144 4.56 7.29 -1.17
N ILE A 145 4.49 6.12 -1.80
CA ILE A 145 5.23 4.94 -1.39
C ILE A 145 6.26 4.63 -2.47
N ASP A 146 7.52 4.93 -2.15
CA ASP A 146 8.66 4.70 -3.02
C ASP A 146 9.16 3.26 -2.86
N LEU A 147 8.95 2.44 -3.88
CA LEU A 147 9.37 1.04 -3.96
C LEU A 147 10.73 0.88 -4.66
N SER A 148 11.41 1.97 -5.02
CA SER A 148 12.73 1.90 -5.67
C SER A 148 13.84 1.46 -4.72
N GLY A 149 13.66 1.67 -3.42
CA GLY A 149 14.62 1.29 -2.38
C GLY A 149 14.88 -0.22 -2.28
N ASP A 150 15.99 -0.56 -1.63
CA ASP A 150 16.46 -1.95 -1.47
C ASP A 150 15.48 -2.81 -0.63
N ALA A 151 14.77 -2.20 0.31
CA ALA A 151 13.74 -2.86 1.13
C ALA A 151 12.62 -3.51 0.29
N PHE A 152 12.42 -3.04 -0.95
CA PHE A 152 11.40 -3.53 -1.87
C PHE A 152 11.97 -4.29 -3.06
N ALA A 153 13.29 -4.56 -3.06
CA ALA A 153 13.93 -5.29 -4.15
C ALA A 153 13.32 -6.70 -4.32
N SER A 154 12.93 -7.35 -3.22
CA SER A 154 12.24 -8.65 -3.24
C SER A 154 10.90 -8.55 -3.98
N LEU A 155 10.03 -7.63 -3.54
CA LEU A 155 8.73 -7.36 -4.16
C LEU A 155 8.85 -7.10 -5.68
N ARG A 156 9.76 -6.21 -6.08
CA ARG A 156 10.00 -5.87 -7.49
C ARG A 156 10.50 -7.09 -8.30
N ARG A 157 11.38 -7.89 -7.73
CA ARG A 157 11.92 -9.10 -8.39
C ARG A 157 10.84 -10.15 -8.61
N VAL A 158 9.99 -10.39 -7.61
CA VAL A 158 8.87 -11.32 -7.73
C VAL A 158 7.91 -10.90 -8.85
N ALA A 159 7.59 -9.61 -8.95
CA ALA A 159 6.79 -9.09 -10.05
C ALA A 159 7.45 -9.29 -11.41
N ASP A 160 8.76 -9.04 -11.54
CA ASP A 160 9.51 -9.27 -12.78
C ASP A 160 9.53 -10.76 -13.18
N ASP A 161 9.87 -11.64 -12.25
CA ASP A 161 9.98 -13.08 -12.46
C ASP A 161 8.62 -13.68 -12.84
N ALA A 162 7.55 -13.27 -12.17
CA ALA A 162 6.19 -13.68 -12.50
C ALA A 162 5.79 -13.23 -13.90
N ALA A 163 6.01 -11.95 -14.24
CA ALA A 163 5.68 -11.41 -15.55
C ALA A 163 6.43 -12.13 -16.69
N ARG A 164 7.70 -12.49 -16.48
CA ARG A 164 8.48 -13.29 -17.44
C ARG A 164 7.91 -14.70 -17.59
N ARG A 165 7.61 -15.38 -16.48
CA ARG A 165 7.05 -16.74 -16.49
C ARG A 165 5.68 -16.79 -17.19
N LEU A 166 4.86 -15.75 -17.06
CA LEU A 166 3.56 -15.66 -17.73
C LEU A 166 3.66 -15.50 -19.25
N LEU A 167 4.75 -14.90 -19.74
CA LEU A 167 4.98 -14.76 -21.19
C LEU A 167 5.57 -16.03 -21.82
N PHE A 168 6.33 -16.83 -21.07
CA PHE A 168 6.97 -18.04 -21.57
C PHE A 168 6.27 -19.29 -21.02
N PRO A 169 5.53 -20.07 -21.86
CA PRO A 169 5.77 -20.30 -23.28
C PRO A 169 4.68 -19.73 -24.22
N SER A 170 3.83 -18.80 -23.78
CA SER A 170 2.63 -18.35 -24.52
C SER A 170 2.99 -17.84 -25.93
N PRO A 171 2.80 -18.63 -27.01
CA PRO A 171 3.34 -18.32 -28.34
C PRO A 171 2.69 -17.10 -28.99
N GLN A 172 1.60 -16.59 -28.39
CA GLN A 172 0.76 -15.50 -28.89
C GLN A 172 0.66 -14.33 -27.89
N ASN A 173 1.39 -14.37 -26.76
CA ASN A 173 1.28 -13.39 -25.65
C ASN A 173 -0.18 -13.10 -25.25
N LYS A 174 -1.03 -14.13 -25.26
CA LYS A 174 -2.41 -14.08 -24.78
C LYS A 174 -2.42 -14.62 -23.35
N VAL A 175 -2.37 -13.70 -22.39
CA VAL A 175 -2.55 -14.01 -20.98
C VAL A 175 -3.98 -13.60 -20.62
N PRO A 176 -4.84 -14.51 -20.15
CA PRO A 176 -6.19 -14.17 -19.72
C PRO A 176 -6.10 -13.35 -18.42
N LEU A 177 -6.08 -12.02 -18.56
CA LEU A 177 -5.75 -11.10 -17.46
C LEU A 177 -6.68 -11.27 -16.26
N LEU A 178 -7.97 -11.48 -16.48
CA LEU A 178 -8.90 -11.65 -15.38
C LEU A 178 -8.64 -12.94 -14.61
N ALA A 179 -8.43 -14.06 -15.31
CA ALA A 179 -8.09 -15.34 -14.69
C ALA A 179 -6.75 -15.27 -13.93
N LEU A 180 -5.76 -14.52 -14.46
CA LEU A 180 -4.52 -14.24 -13.75
C LEU A 180 -4.77 -13.47 -12.45
N ARG A 181 -5.53 -12.37 -12.50
CA ARG A 181 -5.85 -11.55 -11.32
C ARG A 181 -6.60 -12.37 -10.27
N GLU A 182 -7.54 -13.20 -10.69
CA GLU A 182 -8.27 -14.11 -9.79
C GLU A 182 -7.33 -15.14 -9.13
N ALA A 183 -6.45 -15.79 -9.91
CA ALA A 183 -5.48 -16.74 -9.37
C ALA A 183 -4.55 -16.06 -8.35
N LEU A 184 -4.01 -14.88 -8.69
CA LEU A 184 -3.17 -14.09 -7.79
C LEU A 184 -3.90 -13.74 -6.51
N ARG A 185 -5.12 -13.20 -6.59
CA ARG A 185 -5.91 -12.81 -5.41
C ARG A 185 -6.21 -14.00 -4.51
N ARG A 186 -6.54 -15.15 -5.09
CA ARG A 186 -6.86 -16.38 -4.35
C ARG A 186 -5.65 -16.84 -3.55
N GLU A 187 -4.49 -16.94 -4.20
CA GLU A 187 -3.27 -17.42 -3.54
C GLU A 187 -2.71 -16.38 -2.56
N LEU A 188 -2.85 -15.08 -2.84
CA LEU A 188 -2.43 -14.01 -1.94
C LEU A 188 -3.38 -13.80 -0.75
N GLY A 189 -4.54 -14.46 -0.73
CA GLY A 189 -5.58 -14.22 0.27
C GLY A 189 -6.18 -12.81 0.19
N SER A 190 -6.03 -12.14 -0.96
CA SER A 190 -6.58 -10.81 -1.24
C SER A 190 -7.86 -10.88 -2.07
N MET A 191 -8.43 -12.06 -2.26
CA MET A 191 -9.80 -12.20 -2.75
C MET A 191 -10.75 -11.56 -1.75
N PRO A 192 -11.41 -10.45 -2.08
CA PRO A 192 -12.69 -10.25 -1.48
C PRO A 192 -13.64 -11.34 -2.01
N VAL A 193 -14.53 -11.84 -1.15
CA VAL A 193 -15.51 -12.91 -1.42
C VAL A 193 -16.12 -12.75 -2.84
N PRO A 194 -16.22 -13.82 -3.66
CA PRO A 194 -16.22 -13.66 -5.10
C PRO A 194 -17.49 -13.00 -5.60
N ASP A 195 -17.32 -11.81 -6.11
CA ASP A 195 -18.33 -11.05 -6.86
C ASP A 195 -17.85 -10.77 -8.30
N ILE A 196 -16.75 -11.40 -8.74
CA ILE A 196 -16.33 -11.35 -10.15
C ILE A 196 -17.36 -12.17 -10.93
N PRO A 197 -18.20 -11.56 -11.80
CA PRO A 197 -19.24 -12.32 -12.46
C PRO A 197 -18.63 -13.40 -13.35
N SER A 198 -19.11 -14.63 -13.24
CA SER A 198 -18.60 -15.80 -13.97
C SER A 198 -18.57 -15.59 -15.49
N ALA A 199 -19.42 -14.69 -15.99
CA ALA A 199 -19.47 -14.25 -17.38
C ALA A 199 -18.18 -13.63 -17.91
N PHE A 200 -17.28 -13.17 -17.03
CA PHE A 200 -15.99 -12.59 -17.42
C PHE A 200 -14.82 -13.58 -17.38
N LEU A 201 -15.01 -14.78 -16.83
CA LEU A 201 -13.94 -15.77 -16.69
C LEU A 201 -13.72 -16.51 -18.01
N GLU A 202 -12.61 -16.22 -18.68
CA GLU A 202 -12.18 -16.94 -19.88
C GLU A 202 -11.61 -18.33 -19.53
N SER A 203 -11.96 -19.34 -20.33
CA SER A 203 -11.34 -20.67 -20.26
C SER A 203 -9.90 -20.63 -20.81
N GLY A 204 -8.91 -20.91 -19.97
CA GLY A 204 -7.49 -20.98 -20.35
C GLY A 204 -6.72 -22.03 -19.56
N ASP A 205 -5.39 -22.12 -19.75
CA ASP A 205 -4.50 -22.95 -18.93
C ASP A 205 -4.39 -22.35 -17.51
N THR A 206 -5.38 -22.69 -16.68
CA THR A 206 -5.46 -22.24 -15.29
C THR A 206 -4.34 -22.83 -14.44
N GLU A 207 -3.76 -23.97 -14.82
CA GLU A 207 -2.72 -24.63 -14.06
C GLU A 207 -1.41 -23.82 -14.07
N HIS A 208 -1.03 -23.28 -15.23
CA HIS A 208 0.13 -22.40 -15.31
C HIS A 208 -0.05 -21.11 -14.51
N LEU A 209 -1.22 -20.47 -14.61
CA LEU A 209 -1.54 -19.26 -13.84
C LEU A 209 -1.49 -19.53 -12.33
N ASP A 210 -2.07 -20.64 -11.89
CA ASP A 210 -2.06 -21.07 -10.49
C ASP A 210 -0.65 -21.34 -9.97
N ARG A 211 0.23 -21.95 -10.79
CA ARG A 211 1.65 -22.14 -10.42
C ARG A 211 2.37 -20.81 -10.24
N VAL A 212 2.16 -19.84 -11.13
CA VAL A 212 2.74 -18.50 -10.99
C VAL A 212 2.16 -17.78 -9.77
N ALA A 213 0.86 -17.86 -9.55
CA ALA A 213 0.19 -17.22 -8.42
C ALA A 213 0.70 -17.76 -7.07
N ARG A 214 0.85 -19.08 -6.92
CA ARG A 214 1.47 -19.69 -5.73
C ARG A 214 2.90 -19.21 -5.50
N MET A 215 3.69 -19.10 -6.56
CA MET A 215 5.06 -18.55 -6.47
C MET A 215 5.02 -17.09 -6.00
N VAL A 216 4.13 -16.25 -6.53
CA VAL A 216 3.99 -14.86 -6.08
C VAL A 216 3.60 -14.82 -4.60
N ALA A 217 2.59 -15.58 -4.19
CA ALA A 217 2.12 -15.61 -2.80
C ALA A 217 3.22 -16.03 -1.81
N ALA A 218 3.95 -17.11 -2.12
CA ALA A 218 5.05 -17.61 -1.29
C ALA A 218 6.20 -16.61 -1.10
N ASN A 219 6.33 -15.60 -1.99
CA ASN A 219 7.41 -14.61 -1.95
C ASN A 219 6.90 -13.17 -1.71
N THR A 220 5.61 -12.98 -1.42
CA THR A 220 5.02 -11.65 -1.15
C THR A 220 4.54 -11.53 0.30
N SER A 221 4.04 -12.62 0.89
CA SER A 221 3.42 -12.57 2.20
C SER A 221 4.45 -12.50 3.35
N GLY A 222 4.27 -11.53 4.26
CA GLY A 222 4.92 -11.52 5.58
C GLY A 222 6.20 -10.68 5.73
N GLU A 223 6.67 -10.01 4.68
CA GLU A 223 7.93 -9.25 4.73
C GLU A 223 7.76 -7.76 5.05
N LEU A 224 6.56 -7.18 4.96
CA LEU A 224 6.41 -5.72 5.08
C LEU A 224 5.23 -5.32 5.99
N LEU A 225 5.50 -4.38 6.88
CA LEU A 225 4.51 -3.74 7.75
C LEU A 225 4.37 -2.26 7.39
N PHE A 226 3.15 -1.74 7.45
CA PHE A 226 2.88 -0.32 7.35
C PHE A 226 2.80 0.30 8.74
N GLY A 227 3.70 1.23 8.99
CA GLY A 227 3.72 2.09 10.16
C GLY A 227 3.09 3.44 9.86
N PHE A 228 2.16 3.85 10.71
CA PHE A 228 1.44 5.11 10.64
C PHE A 228 1.93 6.02 11.77
N PRO A 229 2.99 6.83 11.53
CA PRO A 229 3.47 7.82 12.50
C PRO A 229 2.45 8.95 12.69
N ARG A 230 2.78 9.92 13.54
CA ARG A 230 1.97 11.14 13.66
C ARG A 230 2.08 11.98 12.39
N GLY A 231 1.01 12.02 11.60
CA GLY A 231 0.89 12.82 10.37
C GLY A 231 0.33 12.02 9.20
N ALA A 232 0.16 12.66 8.06
CA ALA A 232 -0.28 12.01 6.82
C ALA A 232 0.92 11.34 6.10
N LEU A 233 1.56 10.39 6.78
CA LEU A 233 2.73 9.67 6.30
C LEU A 233 2.54 8.17 6.53
N VAL A 234 3.06 7.38 5.60
CA VAL A 234 3.14 5.92 5.73
C VAL A 234 4.62 5.54 5.69
N LEU A 235 5.04 4.79 6.70
CA LEU A 235 6.36 4.18 6.77
C LEU A 235 6.22 2.72 6.37
N VAL A 236 7.01 2.28 5.40
CA VAL A 236 7.08 0.86 5.10
C VAL A 236 8.25 0.26 5.84
N MET A 237 7.95 -0.73 6.66
CA MET A 237 8.85 -1.33 7.63
C MET A 237 9.15 -2.76 7.24
N THR A 238 10.42 -3.12 7.25
CA THR A 238 10.90 -4.48 6.99
C THR A 238 11.36 -5.10 8.32
N PRO A 239 10.80 -6.24 8.73
CA PRO A 239 11.29 -6.99 9.87
C PRO A 239 12.64 -7.63 9.55
N GLU A 240 13.59 -7.55 10.47
CA GLU A 240 14.88 -8.25 10.34
C GLU A 240 14.74 -9.76 10.61
N ASP A 241 13.77 -10.13 11.46
CA ASP A 241 13.34 -11.49 11.74
C ASP A 241 11.80 -11.51 11.74
N PRO A 242 11.15 -11.87 10.62
CA PRO A 242 9.69 -11.87 10.51
C PRO A 242 9.02 -12.73 11.59
N GLU A 243 9.59 -13.89 11.92
CA GLU A 243 8.99 -14.78 12.90
C GLU A 243 9.08 -14.20 14.32
N ALA A 244 10.21 -13.61 14.70
CA ALA A 244 10.34 -12.96 16.00
C ALA A 244 9.38 -11.78 16.13
N VAL A 245 9.23 -10.99 15.07
CA VAL A 245 8.27 -9.88 15.03
C VAL A 245 6.84 -10.39 15.20
N VAL A 246 6.43 -11.41 14.44
CA VAL A 246 5.09 -12.01 14.58
C VAL A 246 4.88 -12.59 15.97
N ARG A 247 5.84 -13.37 16.50
CA ARG A 247 5.77 -13.93 17.87
C ARG A 247 5.61 -12.83 18.91
N ARG A 248 6.29 -11.70 18.76
CA ARG A 248 6.19 -10.56 19.69
C ARG A 248 4.83 -9.89 19.61
N LEU A 249 4.28 -9.68 18.40
CA LEU A 249 2.98 -9.05 18.18
C LEU A 249 1.82 -9.95 18.64
N ASP A 250 1.96 -11.28 18.46
CA ASP A 250 0.97 -12.28 18.87
C ASP A 250 0.80 -12.39 20.39
N ARG A 251 1.74 -11.85 21.19
CA ARG A 251 1.54 -11.70 22.65
C ARG A 251 0.38 -10.76 22.99
N GLY A 252 -0.07 -9.95 22.03
CA GLY A 252 -1.28 -9.15 22.17
C GLY A 252 -1.10 -7.89 23.02
N GLU A 253 0.10 -7.35 23.12
CA GLU A 253 0.34 -6.05 23.74
C GLU A 253 -0.19 -4.92 22.83
N ALA A 254 -0.98 -4.00 23.40
CA ALA A 254 -1.51 -2.86 22.67
C ALA A 254 -0.45 -1.77 22.42
N GLU A 255 0.58 -1.71 23.27
CA GLU A 255 1.69 -0.76 23.17
C GLU A 255 3.02 -1.49 23.39
N LEU A 256 3.98 -1.26 22.51
CA LEU A 256 5.36 -1.74 22.59
C LEU A 256 6.29 -0.53 22.75
N VAL A 257 7.12 -0.57 23.79
CA VAL A 257 8.16 0.43 23.98
C VAL A 257 9.31 0.10 23.02
N VAL A 258 9.70 1.08 22.21
CA VAL A 258 10.79 0.92 21.23
C VAL A 258 11.91 1.92 21.43
N THR A 259 13.15 1.48 21.26
CA THR A 259 14.27 2.37 20.99
C THR A 259 14.40 2.56 19.49
N MET A 260 14.99 3.69 19.09
CA MET A 260 15.13 4.02 17.67
C MET A 260 16.52 4.54 17.36
N HIS A 261 17.14 3.95 16.34
CA HIS A 261 18.49 4.28 15.90
C HIS A 261 18.47 4.68 14.43
N HIS A 262 19.07 5.83 14.13
CA HIS A 262 19.36 6.23 12.76
C HIS A 262 20.70 5.62 12.36
N ARG A 263 20.77 5.03 11.16
CA ARG A 263 21.97 4.44 10.59
C ARG A 263 22.17 4.98 9.18
N ALA A 264 23.36 5.50 8.92
CA ALA A 264 23.79 5.74 7.55
C ALA A 264 24.04 4.39 6.89
N GLY A 265 23.30 4.06 5.83
CA GLY A 265 23.56 2.89 5.01
C GLY A 265 24.49 3.22 3.84
N GLN A 266 24.95 2.20 3.12
CA GLN A 266 25.82 2.37 1.95
C GLN A 266 25.07 2.94 0.74
N THR A 267 23.78 2.57 0.58
CA THR A 267 22.91 3.00 -0.54
C THR A 267 21.83 3.99 -0.11
N ALA A 268 21.30 3.84 1.12
CA ALA A 268 20.33 4.76 1.71
C ALA A 268 20.43 4.75 3.25
N ASN A 269 20.11 5.88 3.87
CA ASN A 269 19.92 5.95 5.32
C ASN A 269 18.67 5.15 5.72
N TYR A 270 18.72 4.54 6.89
CA TYR A 270 17.58 3.82 7.44
C TYR A 270 17.49 4.00 8.95
N TRP A 271 16.29 3.76 9.44
CA TRP A 271 15.91 3.84 10.83
C TRP A 271 15.58 2.44 11.32
N ARG A 272 16.09 2.09 12.49
CA ARG A 272 15.82 0.80 13.15
C ARG A 272 15.05 1.02 14.44
N LEU A 273 13.94 0.31 14.58
CA LEU A 273 13.18 0.16 15.83
C LEU A 273 13.55 -1.17 16.48
N ASP A 274 13.70 -1.15 17.80
CA ASP A 274 13.98 -2.33 18.60
C ASP A 274 13.07 -2.34 19.83
N ALA A 275 12.39 -3.47 20.09
CA ALA A 275 11.51 -3.66 21.25
C ALA A 275 11.96 -4.83 22.16
N GLY A 276 13.20 -5.30 22.01
CA GLY A 276 13.70 -6.52 22.65
C GLY A 276 13.12 -7.80 22.06
N ASP A 277 13.53 -8.96 22.60
CA ASP A 277 13.05 -10.29 22.22
C ASP A 277 13.10 -10.60 20.70
N GLY A 278 14.09 -10.03 20.00
CA GLY A 278 14.25 -10.19 18.56
C GLY A 278 13.33 -9.33 17.70
N PHE A 279 12.44 -8.51 18.29
CA PHE A 279 11.61 -7.57 17.55
C PHE A 279 12.46 -6.42 17.01
N ARG A 280 12.74 -6.45 15.70
CA ARG A 280 13.47 -5.41 15.00
C ARG A 280 12.81 -5.08 13.67
N LEU A 281 12.53 -3.80 13.47
CA LEU A 281 11.97 -3.26 12.23
C LEU A 281 12.92 -2.20 11.67
N SER A 282 13.14 -2.22 10.35
CA SER A 282 13.90 -1.20 9.64
C SER A 282 13.01 -0.46 8.64
N PHE A 283 13.18 0.86 8.49
CA PHE A 283 12.41 1.67 7.54
C PHE A 283 13.20 2.90 7.06
N GLY A 284 12.82 3.44 5.91
CA GLY A 284 13.31 4.73 5.40
C GLY A 284 12.30 5.85 5.65
N LEU A 285 12.74 7.10 5.66
CA LEU A 285 11.84 8.25 5.63
C LEU A 285 11.54 8.68 4.19
N PRO A 286 10.41 9.35 3.96
CA PRO A 286 10.14 10.01 2.69
C PRO A 286 11.31 10.92 2.28
N PRO A 287 11.74 10.93 1.00
CA PRO A 287 12.98 11.59 0.59
C PRO A 287 13.06 13.07 0.95
N LEU A 288 11.95 13.82 0.91
CA LEU A 288 11.93 15.23 1.36
C LEU A 288 12.25 15.41 2.84
N ILE A 289 11.80 14.48 3.69
CA ILE A 289 12.07 14.53 5.13
C ILE A 289 13.54 14.16 5.38
N GLU A 290 14.04 13.17 4.64
CA GLU A 290 15.44 12.74 4.66
C GLU A 290 16.38 13.88 4.18
N GLU A 291 16.06 14.54 3.07
CA GLU A 291 16.80 15.71 2.54
C GLU A 291 16.80 16.86 3.57
N TRP A 292 15.65 17.15 4.18
CA TRP A 292 15.56 18.17 5.22
C TRP A 292 16.41 17.83 6.46
N LEU A 293 16.40 16.57 6.88
CA LEU A 293 17.24 16.07 7.98
C LEU A 293 18.73 16.25 7.70
N MET A 294 19.15 15.97 6.46
CA MET A 294 20.57 15.96 6.06
C MET A 294 21.10 17.31 5.56
N SER A 295 20.24 18.29 5.30
CA SER A 295 20.65 19.55 4.67
C SER A 295 21.66 20.40 5.47
N HIS A 296 21.85 20.17 6.78
CA HIS A 296 22.76 20.97 7.63
C HIS A 296 23.41 20.10 8.72
N GLU A 297 24.68 19.75 8.53
CA GLU A 297 25.43 18.79 9.38
C GLU A 297 25.46 19.18 10.88
N GLU A 298 25.63 20.48 11.18
CA GLU A 298 25.62 21.00 12.57
C GLU A 298 24.24 20.86 13.25
N LEU A 299 23.16 20.84 12.47
CA LEU A 299 21.79 20.73 12.97
C LEU A 299 21.24 19.30 12.90
N THR A 300 21.92 18.37 12.22
CA THR A 300 21.44 17.00 11.99
C THR A 300 21.07 16.31 13.30
N ARG A 301 21.88 16.45 14.36
CA ARG A 301 21.57 15.84 15.67
C ARG A 301 20.29 16.42 16.29
N LYS A 302 20.11 17.74 16.23
CA LYS A 302 18.93 18.43 16.75
C LYS A 302 17.67 18.07 15.95
N ARG A 303 17.76 18.08 14.63
CA ARG A 303 16.64 17.72 13.73
C ARG A 303 16.27 16.25 13.83
N THR A 304 17.26 15.36 13.91
CA THR A 304 17.04 13.94 14.20
C THR A 304 16.22 13.80 15.47
N LEU A 305 16.63 14.44 16.57
CA LEU A 305 15.91 14.38 17.83
C LEU A 305 14.47 14.92 17.70
N GLN A 306 14.27 16.04 16.99
CA GLN A 306 12.94 16.60 16.72
C GLN A 306 12.05 15.62 15.93
N VAL A 307 12.58 14.95 14.90
CA VAL A 307 11.84 13.93 14.17
C VAL A 307 11.46 12.77 15.07
N LYS A 308 12.38 12.29 15.93
CA LYS A 308 12.06 11.23 16.90
C LYS A 308 10.94 11.64 17.86
N GLN A 309 10.96 12.88 18.34
CA GLN A 309 10.03 13.35 19.38
C GLN A 309 8.67 13.79 18.83
N HIS A 310 8.62 14.38 17.64
CA HIS A 310 7.40 14.96 17.11
C HIS A 310 6.71 14.06 16.08
N LEU A 311 7.47 13.50 15.15
CA LEU A 311 6.93 12.70 14.06
C LEU A 311 6.84 11.22 14.43
N LEU A 312 7.92 10.67 14.97
CA LEU A 312 8.10 9.23 15.21
C LEU A 312 7.92 8.84 16.68
N SER A 313 7.34 9.72 17.52
CA SER A 313 7.16 9.44 18.94
C SER A 313 6.18 8.29 19.21
N SER A 314 5.26 8.09 18.29
CA SER A 314 4.29 7.00 18.29
C SER A 314 4.04 6.59 16.85
N ILE A 315 4.20 5.30 16.56
CA ILE A 315 3.89 4.72 15.26
C ILE A 315 2.86 3.61 15.46
N ALA A 316 1.73 3.70 14.77
CA ALA A 316 0.73 2.66 14.79
C ALA A 316 1.04 1.60 13.72
N ILE A 317 0.94 0.33 14.04
CA ILE A 317 0.97 -0.78 13.07
C ILE A 317 -0.31 -1.60 13.24
N TYR A 318 -0.78 -2.20 12.16
CA TYR A 318 -1.88 -3.15 12.20
C TYR A 318 -1.35 -4.58 12.11
N HIS A 319 -1.84 -5.44 12.99
CA HIS A 319 -1.52 -6.85 13.00
C HIS A 319 -2.77 -7.66 13.35
N ARG A 320 -3.21 -8.54 12.45
CA ARG A 320 -4.37 -9.44 12.66
C ARG A 320 -5.61 -8.74 13.24
N GLY A 321 -6.00 -7.62 12.62
CA GLY A 321 -7.19 -6.84 13.02
C GLY A 321 -6.99 -6.02 14.31
N ARG A 322 -5.77 -5.92 14.83
CA ARG A 322 -5.45 -5.17 16.04
C ARG A 322 -4.47 -4.06 15.74
N LEU A 323 -4.73 -2.89 16.32
CA LEU A 323 -3.79 -1.79 16.35
C LEU A 323 -2.76 -2.03 17.46
N VAL A 324 -1.48 -2.00 17.11
CA VAL A 324 -0.36 -2.01 18.06
C VAL A 324 0.39 -0.69 17.95
N ARG A 325 0.67 -0.04 19.07
CA ARG A 325 1.38 1.23 19.12
C ARG A 325 2.84 1.01 19.47
N LEU A 326 3.75 1.38 18.58
CA LEU A 326 5.19 1.46 18.86
C LEU A 326 5.49 2.84 19.45
N ARG A 327 5.81 2.88 20.73
CA ARG A 327 6.09 4.12 21.46
C ARG A 327 7.59 4.31 21.62
N TYR A 328 8.13 5.37 21.00
CA TYR A 328 9.53 5.71 21.15
C TYR A 328 9.85 6.18 22.56
N VAL A 329 10.90 5.61 23.14
CA VAL A 329 11.56 6.14 24.32
C VAL A 329 12.99 6.53 23.96
N SER A 330 13.39 7.73 24.39
CA SER A 330 14.79 8.09 24.32
C SER A 330 15.55 7.15 25.25
N SER A 331 16.47 6.35 24.70
CA SER A 331 17.54 5.78 25.50
C SER A 331 18.19 6.97 26.22
N ARG A 332 18.08 7.02 27.56
CA ARG A 332 18.87 7.98 28.33
C ARG A 332 20.33 7.73 27.93
N GLY A 333 20.97 8.75 27.36
CA GLY A 333 22.41 8.74 27.13
C GLY A 333 23.13 8.84 28.45
#